data_AF-A0A967SJH4-F1
#
_entry.id   AF-A0A967SJH4-F1
#
_cell.length_a   1.000
_cell.length_b   1.000
_cell.length_c   1.000
_cell.angle_alpha   90.00
_cell.angle_beta   90.00
_cell.angle_gamma   90.00
#
_symmetry.space_group_name_H-M   'P 1'
#
loop_
_entity.id
_entity.type
_entity.pdbx_description
1 polymer ?
#
loop_
_entity_poly.entity_id
_entity_poly.type
_entity_poly.pdbx_seq_one_letter_code
_entity_poly.pdbx_strand_id
1 'polypeptide(L)' 'AGPVLPPLVVAPGDTRVDRGADLDVSIDAPLRDRVVLHWRAVGDVPRGRSLAVAGERAVGSVGPVDAALDYW' A
#
# COMPACT_ATOMS: atom_id res chain seq x y z
N ALA A 1 17.62 -24.69 -2.85
CA ALA A 1 16.92 -23.49 -2.35
C ALA A 1 15.64 -23.33 -3.15
N GLY A 2 14.49 -23.09 -2.50
CA GLY A 2 13.23 -22.82 -3.20
C GLY A 2 13.26 -21.46 -3.93
N PRO A 3 12.27 -21.17 -4.78
CA PRO A 3 12.18 -19.88 -5.45
C PRO A 3 12.05 -18.75 -4.41
N VAL A 4 12.88 -17.71 -4.58
CA VAL A 4 12.83 -16.50 -3.74
C VAL A 4 11.75 -15.59 -4.30
N LEU A 5 10.84 -15.11 -3.44
CA LEU A 5 9.86 -14.11 -3.85
C LEU A 5 10.56 -12.79 -4.17
N PRO A 6 10.32 -12.17 -5.33
CA PRO A 6 10.88 -10.86 -5.62
C PRO A 6 10.35 -9.81 -4.64
N PRO A 7 11.07 -8.68 -4.45
CA PRO A 7 10.63 -7.62 -3.56
C PRO A 7 9.29 -7.01 -4.01
N LEU A 8 8.54 -6.46 -3.05
CA LEU A 8 7.39 -5.62 -3.34
C LEU A 8 7.88 -4.22 -3.73
N VAL A 9 7.25 -3.61 -4.74
CA VAL A 9 7.48 -2.20 -5.09
C VAL A 9 6.17 -1.45 -4.90
N VAL A 10 6.20 -0.40 -4.09
CA VAL A 10 5.03 0.41 -3.75
C VAL A 10 5.17 1.77 -4.42
N ALA A 11 4.14 2.20 -5.15
CA ALA A 11 4.06 3.52 -5.76
C ALA A 11 2.80 4.25 -5.27
N PRO A 12 2.85 5.60 -5.10
CA PRO A 12 3.91 6.51 -5.56
C PRO A 12 5.15 6.62 -4.64
N GLY A 13 5.20 5.89 -3.52
CA GLY A 13 6.21 6.12 -2.48
C GLY A 13 5.91 7.41 -1.70
N ASP A 14 6.93 8.15 -1.30
CA ASP A 14 6.71 9.42 -0.60
C ASP A 14 6.08 10.46 -1.55
N THR A 15 4.91 10.97 -1.17
CA THR A 15 4.17 11.94 -1.98
C THR A 15 3.40 12.95 -1.13
N ARG A 16 2.92 14.02 -1.77
CA ARG A 16 1.99 14.98 -1.17
C ARG A 16 0.61 14.80 -1.78
N VAL A 17 -0.40 14.85 -0.92
CA VAL A 17 -1.81 14.85 -1.31
C VAL A 17 -2.53 16.00 -0.62
N ASP A 18 -3.65 16.43 -1.20
CA ASP A 18 -4.51 17.43 -0.55
C ASP A 18 -5.10 16.87 0.74
N ARG A 19 -5.27 17.74 1.74
CA ARG A 19 -5.90 17.33 3.01
C ARG A 19 -7.31 16.80 2.74
N GLY A 20 -7.61 15.64 3.31
CA GLY A 20 -8.89 14.95 3.16
C GLY A 20 -9.02 14.15 1.87
N ALA A 21 -8.01 14.16 0.99
CA ALA A 21 -7.99 13.33 -0.20
C ALA A 21 -7.61 11.87 0.14
N ASP A 22 -8.00 10.97 -0.76
CA ASP A 22 -7.50 9.60 -0.77
C ASP A 22 -6.20 9.52 -1.60
N LEU A 23 -5.29 8.67 -1.15
CA LEU A 23 -4.07 8.30 -1.87
C LEU A 23 -4.27 6.95 -2.57
N ASP A 24 -4.23 6.95 -3.89
CA ASP A 24 -4.17 5.71 -4.67
C ASP A 24 -2.77 5.09 -4.58
N VAL A 25 -2.74 3.79 -4.29
CA VAL A 25 -1.52 3.00 -4.11
C VAL A 25 -1.53 1.81 -5.05
N SER A 26 -0.43 1.62 -5.78
CA SER A 26 -0.18 0.40 -6.55
C SER A 26 1.01 -0.35 -5.97
N ILE A 27 0.88 -1.67 -5.88
CA ILE A 27 1.90 -2.57 -5.34
C ILE A 27 2.25 -3.59 -6.43
N ASP A 28 3.48 -3.55 -6.94
CA ASP A 28 4.02 -4.63 -7.75
C ASP A 28 4.40 -5.78 -6.81
N ALA A 29 3.73 -6.91 -7.02
CA ALA A 29 3.74 -8.07 -6.15
C ALA A 29 3.86 -9.36 -6.99
N PRO A 30 4.97 -9.55 -7.74
CA PRO A 30 5.16 -10.74 -8.56
C PRO A 30 5.16 -12.00 -7.70
N LEU A 31 4.61 -13.07 -8.26
CA LEU A 31 4.45 -14.39 -7.62
C LEU A 31 3.63 -14.37 -6.32
N ARG A 32 2.74 -13.39 -6.15
CA ARG A 32 1.81 -13.31 -5.02
C ARG A 32 0.38 -13.21 -5.51
N ASP A 33 -0.53 -13.82 -4.76
CA ASP A 33 -1.97 -13.82 -5.07
C ASP A 33 -2.69 -12.69 -4.31
N ARG A 34 -2.06 -12.23 -3.22
CA ARG A 34 -2.62 -11.27 -2.27
C ARG A 34 -1.51 -10.53 -1.55
N VAL A 35 -1.76 -9.26 -1.24
CA VAL A 35 -0.94 -8.43 -0.35
C VAL A 35 -1.82 -7.78 0.72
N VAL A 36 -1.22 -7.29 1.79
CA VAL A 36 -1.90 -6.46 2.79
C VAL A 36 -1.24 -5.10 2.77
N LEU A 37 -2.01 -4.08 2.41
CA LEU A 37 -1.59 -2.68 2.50
C LEU A 37 -1.91 -2.19 3.91
N HIS A 38 -0.89 -1.77 4.63
CA HIS A 38 -1.00 -1.17 5.94
C HIS A 38 -0.77 0.33 5.89
N TRP A 39 -1.42 1.05 6.79
CA TRP A 39 -1.18 2.48 6.95
C TRP A 39 -1.45 2.96 8.37
N ARG A 40 -0.79 4.04 8.74
CA ARG A 40 -0.90 4.64 10.07
C ARG A 40 -0.67 6.15 10.00
N ALA A 41 -1.67 6.92 10.43
CA ALA A 41 -1.48 8.34 10.71
C ALA A 41 -0.71 8.54 12.03
N VAL A 42 0.06 9.63 12.13
CA VAL A 42 0.78 9.97 13.37
C VAL A 42 -0.19 10.03 14.56
N GLY A 43 0.08 9.22 15.59
CA GLY A 43 -0.76 9.14 16.79
C GLY A 43 -1.99 8.24 16.69
N ASP A 44 -2.22 7.58 15.56
CA ASP A 44 -3.35 6.66 15.35
C ASP A 44 -2.91 5.17 15.43
N VAL A 45 -3.88 4.27 15.45
CA VAL A 45 -3.67 2.82 15.36
C VAL A 45 -3.47 2.38 13.89
N PRO A 46 -2.57 1.42 13.60
CA PRO A 46 -2.41 0.89 12.25
C PRO A 46 -3.71 0.28 11.72
N ARG A 47 -4.03 0.59 10.47
CA ARG A 47 -5.10 -0.03 9.68
C ARG A 47 -4.50 -0.91 8.60
N GLY A 48 -5.30 -1.84 8.07
CA GLY A 48 -4.85 -2.74 7.02
C GLY A 48 -6.00 -3.16 6.11
N ARG A 49 -5.70 -3.30 4.83
CA ARG A 49 -6.62 -3.82 3.82
C ARG A 49 -5.93 -4.89 2.99
N SER A 50 -6.60 -6.02 2.83
CA SER A 50 -6.11 -7.06 1.93
C SER A 50 -6.52 -6.78 0.49
N LEU A 51 -5.54 -6.80 -0.41
CA LEU A 51 -5.71 -6.52 -1.83
C LEU A 51 -5.41 -7.80 -2.63
N ALA A 52 -6.29 -8.13 -3.57
CA ALA A 52 -6.02 -9.20 -4.53
C ALA A 52 -4.97 -8.70 -5.55
N VAL A 53 -4.05 -9.59 -5.91
CA VAL A 53 -3.07 -9.33 -6.97
C VAL A 53 -3.66 -9.84 -8.28
N ALA A 54 -3.77 -8.95 -9.27
CA ALA A 54 -4.21 -9.30 -10.62
C ALA A 54 -3.00 -9.21 -11.57
N GLY A 55 -2.63 -10.34 -12.18
CA GLY A 55 -1.36 -10.46 -12.90
C GLY A 55 -0.20 -10.44 -11.92
N GLU A 56 0.40 -9.26 -11.73
CA GLU A 56 1.51 -9.04 -10.78
C GLU A 56 1.33 -7.76 -9.98
N ARG A 57 0.14 -7.14 -10.03
CA ARG A 57 -0.13 -5.85 -9.41
C ARG A 57 -1.38 -5.88 -8.55
N ALA A 58 -1.29 -5.29 -7.37
CA ALA A 58 -2.43 -4.95 -6.53
C ALA A 58 -2.64 -3.43 -6.54
N VAL A 59 -3.90 -3.00 -6.44
CA VAL A 59 -4.28 -1.59 -6.37
C VAL A 59 -5.19 -1.38 -5.17
N GLY A 60 -4.95 -0.32 -4.41
CA GLY A 60 -5.75 0.06 -3.25
C GLY A 60 -5.72 1.55 -3.02
N SER A 61 -6.46 2.00 -2.00
CA SER A 61 -6.48 3.40 -1.60
C SER A 61 -6.29 3.53 -0.09
N VAL A 62 -5.58 4.58 0.32
CA VAL A 62 -5.35 4.97 1.71
C VAL A 62 -5.95 6.35 1.92
N GLY A 63 -6.86 6.48 2.88
CA GLY A 63 -7.45 7.78 3.18
C GLY A 63 -8.75 7.69 3.98
N PRO A 64 -9.36 8.85 4.28
CA PRO A 64 -8.88 10.20 3.92
C PRO A 64 -7.57 10.57 4.64
N VAL A 65 -6.70 11.35 3.98
CA VAL A 65 -5.40 11.79 4.53
C VAL A 65 -5.51 13.18 5.14
N ASP A 66 -5.68 13.25 6.46
CA ASP A 66 -5.81 14.52 7.19
C ASP A 66 -4.53 14.97 7.91
N ALA A 67 -3.57 14.06 8.06
CA ALA A 67 -2.29 14.25 8.73
C ALA A 67 -1.20 13.42 8.05
N ALA A 68 0.06 13.62 8.46
CA ALA A 68 1.17 12.77 8.02
C ALA A 68 0.87 11.30 8.34
N LEU A 69 1.10 10.43 7.36
CA LEU A 69 0.76 9.02 7.39
C LEU A 69 1.86 8.21 6.73
N ASP A 70 2.21 7.09 7.36
CA ASP A 70 3.09 6.07 6.79
C ASP A 70 2.24 4.94 6.22
N TYR A 71 2.69 4.32 5.12
CA TYR A 71 2.05 3.16 4.52
C TYR A 71 3.10 2.15 4.01
N TRP A 72 2.76 0.86 4.07
CA TRP A 72 3.68 -0.23 3.74
C TRP A 72 2.96 -1.52 3.33
#